data_AF-A0A252DMT1-F1
#
_entry.id   AF-A0A252DMT1-F1
#
_cell.length_a   1.000
_cell.length_b   1.000
_cell.length_c   1.000
_cell.angle_alpha   90.00
_cell.angle_beta   90.00
_cell.angle_gamma   90.00
#
_symmetry.space_group_name_H-M   'P 1'
#
loop_
_entity.id
_entity.type
_entity.pdbx_description
1 polymer ?
#
loop_
_entity_poly.entity_id
_entity_poly.type
_entity_poly.pdbx_seq_one_letter_code
_entity_poly.pdbx_strand_id
1 'polypeptide(L)'
;MVLNQSQLKATLTNNSVNSDALELLWEVDSYKIYGLRVSGSEAIQFWQRLRQLVDETGHYPLLLGNENEVESHLESIQFYSHDSSTNQYLTIAEIINQGTCLNANEWLKNTAQERREEWGNHENIILKPVKLAEIGDWNEPISAADEEYTIPYDILTRLPHPSIVVALVPTTFSWQVPAFLNFGNWNDCPASAIHICLMKYWHQKYGAEVVGITNDVVEMCVKHPPKNHEAAFHLAQEQYIYCYDIVDQGVQTLNKLANLLLYRKVWYFWWD
;
A
#
# COMPACT_ATOMS: atom_id res chain seq x y z
N MET A 1 0.95 1.07 -23.02
CA MET A 1 -0.45 1.09 -23.49
C MET A 1 -1.19 0.04 -22.70
N VAL A 2 -2.37 0.34 -22.15
CA VAL A 2 -3.16 -0.66 -21.40
C VAL A 2 -3.83 -1.60 -22.40
N LEU A 3 -3.55 -2.90 -22.30
CA LEU A 3 -4.11 -3.91 -23.20
C LEU A 3 -5.62 -4.11 -22.98
N ASN A 4 -6.39 -4.41 -24.02
CA ASN A 4 -7.77 -4.87 -23.83
C ASN A 4 -7.80 -6.33 -23.34
N GLN A 5 -8.98 -6.83 -22.95
CA GLN A 5 -9.13 -8.18 -22.38
C GLN A 5 -8.53 -9.29 -23.26
N SER A 6 -8.76 -9.25 -24.57
CA SER A 6 -8.28 -10.31 -25.48
C SER A 6 -6.75 -10.29 -25.61
N GLN A 7 -6.17 -9.09 -25.69
CA GLN A 7 -4.72 -8.89 -25.72
C GLN A 7 -4.07 -9.29 -24.39
N LEU A 8 -4.70 -8.93 -23.27
CA LEU A 8 -4.24 -9.29 -21.93
C LEU A 8 -4.23 -10.82 -21.75
N LYS A 9 -5.33 -11.52 -22.10
CA LYS A 9 -5.39 -12.98 -22.07
C LYS A 9 -4.29 -13.63 -22.91
N ALA A 10 -4.07 -13.15 -24.14
CA ALA A 10 -3.02 -13.68 -25.01
C ALA A 10 -1.62 -13.48 -24.39
N THR A 11 -1.35 -12.30 -23.84
CA THR A 11 -0.06 -11.97 -23.22
C THR A 11 0.21 -12.81 -21.96
N LEU A 12 -0.81 -12.99 -21.11
CA LEU A 12 -0.72 -13.85 -19.93
C LEU A 12 -0.45 -15.31 -20.32
N THR A 13 -1.17 -15.83 -21.32
CA THR A 13 -1.01 -17.21 -21.80
C THR A 13 0.38 -17.45 -22.39
N ASN A 14 0.90 -16.50 -23.19
CA ASN A 14 2.26 -16.57 -23.75
C ASN A 14 3.33 -16.60 -22.66
N ASN A 15 3.07 -15.94 -21.53
CA ASN A 15 3.94 -15.93 -20.36
C ASN A 15 3.59 -17.05 -19.35
N SER A 16 2.87 -18.09 -19.79
CA SER A 16 2.45 -19.29 -19.04
C SER A 16 1.66 -19.01 -17.76
N VAL A 17 0.93 -17.89 -17.72
CA VAL A 17 -0.09 -17.61 -16.71
C VAL A 17 -1.43 -18.13 -17.24
N ASN A 18 -2.12 -18.95 -16.45
CA ASN A 18 -3.46 -19.42 -16.82
C ASN A 18 -4.43 -18.23 -16.89
N SER A 19 -4.88 -17.88 -18.10
CA SER A 19 -5.76 -16.74 -18.35
C SER A 19 -7.23 -17.14 -18.57
N ASP A 20 -7.55 -18.43 -18.54
CA ASP A 20 -8.93 -18.93 -18.69
C ASP A 20 -9.81 -18.45 -17.54
N ALA A 21 -9.22 -18.34 -16.34
CA ALA A 21 -9.86 -17.82 -15.13
C ALA A 21 -9.83 -16.28 -15.03
N LEU A 22 -9.34 -15.56 -16.04
CA LEU A 22 -9.34 -14.10 -16.03
C LEU A 22 -10.76 -13.58 -16.20
N GLU A 23 -11.25 -12.89 -15.18
CA GLU A 23 -12.59 -12.29 -15.15
C GLU A 23 -12.54 -10.80 -14.86
N LEU A 24 -13.64 -10.10 -15.19
CA LEU A 24 -13.83 -8.71 -14.83
C LEU A 24 -14.28 -8.65 -13.35
N LEU A 25 -13.52 -7.95 -12.50
CA LEU A 25 -13.89 -7.75 -11.10
C LEU A 25 -14.84 -6.55 -10.97
N TRP A 26 -14.44 -5.38 -11.48
CA TRP A 26 -15.27 -4.18 -11.53
C TRP A 26 -14.87 -3.23 -12.67
N GLU A 27 -15.69 -2.19 -12.88
CA GLU A 27 -15.44 -1.11 -13.83
C GLU A 27 -15.62 0.25 -13.12
N VAL A 28 -14.70 1.19 -13.38
CA VAL A 28 -14.71 2.56 -12.84
C VAL A 28 -14.12 3.52 -13.87
N ASP A 29 -14.77 4.66 -14.14
CA ASP A 29 -14.35 5.63 -15.18
C ASP A 29 -13.99 5.01 -16.55
N SER A 30 -14.75 3.99 -16.97
CA SER A 30 -14.50 3.16 -18.17
C SER A 30 -13.24 2.27 -18.12
N TYR A 31 -12.48 2.29 -17.01
CA TYR A 31 -11.41 1.34 -16.75
C TYR A 31 -11.98 0.03 -16.24
N LYS A 32 -11.54 -1.07 -16.84
CA LYS A 32 -11.89 -2.43 -16.44
C LYS A 32 -10.76 -3.02 -15.62
N ILE A 33 -11.07 -3.46 -14.41
CA ILE A 33 -10.11 -4.14 -13.55
C ILE A 33 -10.42 -5.63 -13.62
N TYR A 34 -9.44 -6.41 -14.08
CA TYR A 34 -9.56 -7.86 -14.18
C TYR A 34 -8.91 -8.55 -12.99
N GLY A 35 -9.28 -9.80 -12.72
CA GLY A 35 -8.79 -10.57 -11.59
C GLY A 35 -8.43 -12.00 -11.94
N LEU A 36 -7.47 -12.54 -11.19
CA LEU A 36 -7.10 -13.95 -11.16
C LEU A 36 -7.11 -14.43 -9.71
N ARG A 37 -7.26 -15.73 -9.49
CA ARG A 37 -7.16 -16.36 -8.16
C ARG A 37 -5.93 -17.24 -8.08
N VAL A 38 -5.31 -17.26 -6.93
CA VAL A 38 -4.15 -18.09 -6.61
C VAL A 38 -4.21 -18.52 -5.15
N SER A 39 -3.58 -19.63 -4.78
CA SER A 39 -3.46 -19.98 -3.35
C SER A 39 -2.59 -18.94 -2.63
N GLY A 40 -2.90 -18.66 -1.35
CA GLY A 40 -2.09 -17.77 -0.52
C GLY A 40 -0.62 -18.18 -0.43
N SER A 41 -0.32 -19.48 -0.48
CA SER A 41 1.06 -19.98 -0.46
C SER A 41 1.86 -19.63 -1.72
N GLU A 42 1.19 -19.29 -2.82
CA GLU A 42 1.80 -18.95 -4.11
C GLU A 42 1.63 -17.46 -4.47
N ALA A 43 0.86 -16.69 -3.69
CA ALA A 43 0.40 -15.36 -4.05
C ALA A 43 1.53 -14.37 -4.33
N ILE A 44 2.58 -14.36 -3.49
CA ILE A 44 3.72 -13.44 -3.67
C ILE A 44 4.52 -13.79 -4.92
N GLN A 45 4.79 -15.07 -5.17
CA GLN A 45 5.51 -15.50 -6.37
C GLN A 45 4.69 -15.20 -7.63
N PHE A 46 3.38 -15.37 -7.56
CA PHE A 46 2.46 -15.04 -8.64
C PHE A 46 2.41 -13.54 -8.93
N TRP A 47 2.32 -12.72 -7.88
CA TRP A 47 2.41 -11.26 -7.97
C TRP A 47 3.73 -10.82 -8.64
N GLN A 48 4.87 -11.37 -8.20
CA GLN A 48 6.18 -11.06 -8.77
C GLN A 48 6.26 -11.38 -10.26
N ARG A 49 5.68 -12.51 -10.67
CA ARG A 49 5.61 -12.91 -12.07
C ARG A 49 4.78 -11.94 -12.90
N LEU A 50 3.59 -11.57 -12.43
CA LEU A 50 2.75 -10.58 -13.09
C LEU A 50 3.42 -9.20 -13.13
N ARG A 51 4.19 -8.85 -12.09
CA ARG A 51 4.90 -7.57 -12.01
C ARG A 51 5.92 -7.42 -13.14
N GLN A 52 6.52 -8.51 -13.62
CA GLN A 52 7.43 -8.48 -14.78
C GLN A 52 6.71 -8.18 -16.10
N LEU A 53 5.39 -8.35 -16.16
CA LEU A 53 4.58 -8.14 -17.36
C LEU A 53 3.97 -6.74 -17.43
N VAL A 54 4.18 -5.88 -16.43
CA VAL A 54 3.54 -4.56 -16.35
C VAL A 54 3.85 -3.68 -17.56
N ASP A 55 5.11 -3.65 -18.01
CA ASP A 55 5.53 -2.81 -19.15
C ASP A 55 4.93 -3.30 -20.48
N GLU A 56 4.67 -4.61 -20.60
CA GLU A 56 4.04 -5.22 -21.79
C GLU A 56 2.52 -5.09 -21.76
N THR A 57 1.90 -5.28 -20.59
CA THR A 57 0.45 -5.36 -20.43
C THR A 57 -0.22 -4.03 -20.11
N GLY A 58 0.51 -3.09 -19.50
CA GLY A 58 -0.05 -1.89 -18.89
C GLY A 58 -0.95 -2.16 -17.69
N HIS A 59 -0.89 -3.36 -17.09
CA HIS A 59 -1.66 -3.71 -15.90
C HIS A 59 -0.75 -4.05 -14.72
N TYR A 60 -0.90 -3.31 -13.64
CA TYR A 60 -0.19 -3.52 -12.39
C TYR A 60 -0.89 -4.58 -11.52
N PRO A 61 -0.19 -5.62 -11.05
CA PRO A 61 -0.78 -6.62 -10.17
C PRO A 61 -0.97 -6.08 -8.75
N LEU A 62 -2.11 -6.38 -8.14
CA LEU A 62 -2.39 -6.03 -6.75
C LEU A 62 -3.07 -7.20 -6.03
N LEU A 63 -2.54 -7.60 -4.87
CA LEU A 63 -3.25 -8.54 -3.99
C LEU A 63 -4.40 -7.81 -3.29
N LEU A 64 -5.62 -8.32 -3.43
CA LEU A 64 -6.82 -7.76 -2.76
C LEU A 64 -7.24 -8.53 -1.51
N GLY A 65 -6.50 -9.58 -1.15
CA GLY A 65 -6.87 -10.47 -0.06
C GLY A 65 -7.79 -11.61 -0.49
N ASN A 66 -8.51 -12.19 0.46
CA ASN A 66 -9.47 -13.26 0.21
C ASN A 66 -10.79 -12.73 -0.37
N GLU A 67 -11.70 -13.61 -0.82
CA GLU A 67 -12.96 -13.20 -1.47
C GLU A 67 -13.85 -12.31 -0.59
N ASN A 68 -13.85 -12.50 0.75
CA ASN A 68 -14.65 -11.67 1.65
C ASN A 68 -14.11 -10.24 1.75
N GLU A 69 -12.78 -10.08 1.71
CA GLU A 69 -12.14 -8.75 1.68
C GLU A 69 -12.46 -8.03 0.37
N VAL A 70 -12.45 -8.75 -0.77
CA VAL A 70 -12.86 -8.17 -2.05
C VAL A 70 -14.31 -7.73 -2.05
N GLU A 71 -15.22 -8.56 -1.53
CA GLU A 71 -16.65 -8.23 -1.43
C GLU A 71 -16.86 -6.97 -0.58
N SER A 72 -16.24 -6.91 0.60
CA SER A 72 -16.29 -5.74 1.51
C SER A 72 -15.77 -4.46 0.85
N HIS A 73 -14.70 -4.57 0.06
CA HIS A 73 -14.14 -3.44 -0.66
C HIS A 73 -15.06 -2.96 -1.78
N LEU A 74 -15.65 -3.88 -2.55
CA LEU A 74 -16.61 -3.55 -3.61
C LEU A 74 -17.89 -2.91 -3.05
N GLU A 75 -18.39 -3.40 -1.92
CA GLU A 75 -19.50 -2.76 -1.20
C GLU A 75 -19.14 -1.33 -0.78
N SER A 76 -17.93 -1.12 -0.26
CA SER A 76 -17.44 0.21 0.13
C SER A 76 -17.39 1.16 -1.07
N ILE A 77 -16.83 0.73 -2.21
CA ILE A 77 -16.82 1.53 -3.45
C ILE A 77 -18.25 1.92 -3.86
N GLN A 78 -19.21 0.99 -3.78
CA GLN A 78 -20.61 1.25 -4.12
C GLN A 78 -21.30 2.17 -3.11
N PHE A 79 -21.01 2.04 -1.82
CA PHE A 79 -21.64 2.83 -0.77
C PHE A 79 -21.12 4.27 -0.73
N TYR A 80 -19.80 4.47 -0.81
CA TYR A 80 -19.20 5.80 -0.89
C TYR A 80 -19.43 6.51 -2.23
N SER A 81 -19.95 5.79 -3.24
CA SER A 81 -20.51 6.40 -4.46
C SER A 81 -21.89 7.05 -4.26
N HIS A 82 -22.42 7.11 -3.02
CA HIS A 82 -23.76 7.62 -2.72
C HIS A 82 -23.82 8.77 -1.67
N ASP A 83 -22.70 9.34 -1.17
CA ASP A 83 -22.79 10.43 -0.18
C ASP A 83 -23.09 11.80 -0.83
N SER A 84 -24.07 12.50 -0.24
CA SER A 84 -25.05 13.37 -0.90
C SER A 84 -24.88 14.86 -0.60
N SER A 85 -23.71 15.30 -0.13
CA SER A 85 -23.52 16.69 0.30
C SER A 85 -22.77 17.59 -0.70
N THR A 86 -22.00 17.04 -1.65
CA THR A 86 -21.27 17.84 -2.67
C THR A 86 -21.42 17.35 -4.12
N ASN A 87 -21.93 16.13 -4.34
CA ASN A 87 -22.31 15.57 -5.64
C ASN A 87 -21.24 15.60 -6.76
N GLN A 88 -19.95 15.73 -6.41
CA GLN A 88 -18.87 15.75 -7.40
C GLN A 88 -17.80 14.72 -7.03
N TYR A 89 -17.98 13.51 -7.55
CA TYR A 89 -16.98 12.45 -7.48
C TYR A 89 -15.79 12.82 -8.35
N LEU A 90 -14.59 12.69 -7.79
CA LEU A 90 -13.36 12.84 -8.56
C LEU A 90 -13.16 11.60 -9.41
N THR A 91 -12.90 11.80 -10.68
CA THR A 91 -12.43 10.73 -11.56
C THR A 91 -11.07 10.21 -11.09
N ILE A 92 -10.72 8.98 -11.46
CA ILE A 92 -9.39 8.39 -11.27
C ILE A 92 -8.30 9.34 -11.76
N ALA A 93 -8.52 9.99 -12.90
CA ALA A 93 -7.59 10.97 -13.46
C ALA A 93 -7.43 12.20 -12.55
N GLU A 94 -8.51 12.72 -11.97
CA GLU A 94 -8.48 13.84 -11.03
C GLU A 94 -7.81 13.45 -9.71
N ILE A 95 -8.10 12.26 -9.16
CA ILE A 95 -7.45 11.75 -7.93
C ILE A 95 -5.94 11.60 -8.15
N ILE A 96 -5.52 10.98 -9.26
CA ILE A 96 -4.11 10.82 -9.62
C ILE A 96 -3.44 12.19 -9.81
N ASN A 97 -4.11 13.14 -10.47
CA ASN A 97 -3.59 14.48 -10.68
C ASN A 97 -3.41 15.24 -9.35
N GLN A 98 -4.42 15.19 -8.47
CA GLN A 98 -4.32 15.78 -7.14
C GLN A 98 -3.15 15.18 -6.36
N GLY A 99 -3.09 13.85 -6.23
CA GLY A 99 -2.00 13.18 -5.51
C GLY A 99 -0.62 13.45 -6.09
N THR A 100 -0.51 13.59 -7.42
CA THR A 100 0.74 13.90 -8.11
C THR A 100 1.22 15.34 -7.89
N CYS A 101 0.30 16.28 -7.68
CA CYS A 101 0.58 17.69 -7.47
C CYS A 101 0.87 18.05 -6.01
N LEU A 102 0.49 17.18 -5.06
CA LEU A 102 0.79 17.37 -3.64
C LEU A 102 2.29 17.24 -3.33
N ASN A 103 2.72 17.91 -2.26
CA ASN A 103 4.07 17.82 -1.74
C ASN A 103 4.08 16.95 -0.48
N ALA A 104 4.69 15.76 -0.58
CA ALA A 104 4.77 14.80 0.51
C ALA A 104 5.42 15.37 1.78
N ASN A 105 6.49 16.16 1.65
CA ASN A 105 7.17 16.76 2.81
C ASN A 105 6.31 17.83 3.49
N GLU A 106 5.54 18.59 2.71
CA GLU A 106 4.62 19.59 3.25
C GLU A 106 3.46 18.92 3.99
N TRP A 107 2.86 17.87 3.39
CA TRP A 107 1.81 17.09 4.04
C TRP A 107 2.31 16.48 5.36
N LEU A 108 3.45 15.76 5.33
CA LEU A 108 4.05 15.15 6.51
C LEU A 108 4.30 16.18 7.62
N LYS A 109 4.80 17.38 7.25
CA LYS A 109 5.07 18.45 8.20
C LYS A 109 3.79 19.00 8.83
N ASN A 110 2.76 19.24 8.03
CA ASN A 110 1.50 19.81 8.49
C ASN A 110 0.74 18.81 9.38
N THR A 111 0.61 17.55 8.95
CA THR A 111 -0.04 16.50 9.74
C THR A 111 0.69 16.24 11.05
N ALA A 112 2.03 16.23 11.04
CA ALA A 112 2.81 16.15 12.27
C ALA A 112 2.57 17.33 13.21
N GLN A 113 2.28 18.52 12.68
CA GLN A 113 1.95 19.69 13.49
C GLN A 113 0.56 19.58 14.09
N GLU A 114 -0.44 19.25 13.28
CA GLU A 114 -1.83 19.05 13.71
C GLU A 114 -1.91 18.02 14.85
N ARG A 115 -1.30 16.85 14.68
CA ARG A 115 -1.30 15.79 15.72
C ARG A 115 -0.65 16.23 17.04
N ARG A 116 0.42 17.03 17.00
CA ARG A 116 1.04 17.57 18.23
C ARG A 116 0.12 18.55 18.95
N GLU A 117 -0.66 19.32 18.21
CA GLU A 117 -1.62 20.26 18.78
C GLU A 117 -2.82 19.52 19.38
N GLU A 118 -3.27 18.44 18.75
CA GLU A 118 -4.42 17.62 19.16
C GLU A 118 -4.12 16.69 20.35
N TRP A 119 -3.01 15.94 20.31
CA TRP A 119 -2.71 14.90 21.30
C TRP A 119 -1.94 15.40 22.53
N GLY A 120 -1.56 16.69 22.54
CA GLY A 120 -0.57 17.22 23.50
C GLY A 120 0.83 16.65 23.21
N ASN A 121 1.86 17.07 23.93
CA ASN A 121 3.28 16.66 23.72
C ASN A 121 3.57 15.15 23.99
N HIS A 122 2.61 14.25 23.77
CA HIS A 122 2.82 12.82 23.78
C HIS A 122 3.57 12.41 22.49
N GLU A 123 4.87 12.16 22.69
CA GLU A 123 5.83 11.48 21.80
C GLU A 123 6.25 12.16 20.48
N ASN A 124 7.47 12.74 20.51
CA ASN A 124 8.56 12.63 19.53
C ASN A 124 8.29 12.62 17.99
N ILE A 125 7.16 13.12 17.48
CA ILE A 125 7.01 13.42 16.05
C ILE A 125 7.80 14.69 15.72
N ILE A 126 9.13 14.58 15.68
CA ILE A 126 10.04 15.63 15.28
C ILE A 126 10.60 15.28 13.90
N LEU A 127 9.97 15.76 12.83
CA LEU A 127 10.50 15.69 11.45
C LEU A 127 11.73 16.60 11.27
N LYS A 128 12.71 16.49 12.16
CA LYS A 128 14.02 17.09 12.02
C LYS A 128 15.03 15.94 11.96
N PRO A 129 16.14 16.11 11.23
CA PRO A 129 17.22 15.14 11.31
C PRO A 129 17.65 14.95 12.77
N VAL A 130 17.54 13.73 13.27
CA VAL A 130 17.98 13.35 14.62
C VAL A 130 19.29 12.60 14.48
N LYS A 131 20.31 12.92 15.29
CA LYS A 131 21.56 12.16 15.33
C LYS A 131 21.39 10.91 16.19
N LEU A 132 22.16 9.86 15.93
CA LEU A 132 22.12 8.64 16.74
C LEU A 132 22.25 8.89 18.25
N ALA A 133 23.10 9.83 18.65
CA ALA A 133 23.28 10.21 20.06
C ALA A 133 22.01 10.78 20.72
N GLU A 134 21.08 11.33 19.94
CA GLU A 134 19.80 11.87 20.39
C GLU A 134 18.68 10.81 20.37
N ILE A 135 18.85 9.72 19.60
CA ILE A 135 17.93 8.57 19.56
C ILE A 135 18.14 7.65 20.78
N GLY A 136 19.37 7.58 21.30
CA GLY A 136 19.76 6.73 22.43
C GLY A 136 20.36 5.38 22.01
N ASP A 137 20.69 4.53 22.98
CA ASP A 137 21.27 3.20 22.72
C ASP A 137 20.25 2.29 22.02
N TRP A 138 20.62 1.84 20.83
CA TRP A 138 19.84 0.96 19.97
C TRP A 138 20.49 -0.42 19.93
N ASN A 139 20.07 -1.32 20.83
CA ASN A 139 20.70 -2.64 21.01
C ASN A 139 19.72 -3.82 20.84
N GLU A 140 18.52 -3.59 20.33
CA GLU A 140 17.59 -4.69 20.06
C GLU A 140 18.01 -5.47 18.80
N PRO A 141 18.13 -6.80 18.87
CA PRO A 141 18.50 -7.62 17.72
C PRO A 141 17.45 -7.48 16.61
N ILE A 142 17.91 -7.35 15.37
CA ILE A 142 17.04 -7.33 14.19
C ILE A 142 16.41 -8.72 14.05
N SER A 143 15.09 -8.80 14.22
CA SER A 143 14.33 -10.04 14.00
C SER A 143 14.30 -10.37 12.50
N ALA A 144 14.83 -11.54 12.14
CA ALA A 144 14.77 -12.08 10.79
C ALA A 144 13.38 -12.65 10.43
N ALA A 145 12.48 -12.81 11.40
CA ALA A 145 11.24 -13.56 11.26
C ALA A 145 10.09 -12.79 10.58
N ASP A 146 10.26 -11.50 10.33
CA ASP A 146 9.13 -10.61 10.04
C ASP A 146 9.12 -10.07 8.58
N GLU A 147 9.94 -10.63 7.67
CA GLU A 147 9.97 -10.25 6.23
C GLU A 147 8.75 -10.73 5.43
N GLU A 148 7.74 -11.27 6.10
CA GLU A 148 6.62 -11.95 5.48
C GLU A 148 5.45 -11.00 5.24
N TYR A 149 4.84 -11.14 4.07
CA TYR A 149 3.57 -10.51 3.74
C TYR A 149 2.43 -11.19 4.50
N THR A 150 1.51 -10.40 5.05
CA THR A 150 0.37 -10.88 5.82
C THR A 150 -0.85 -11.16 4.95
N ILE A 151 -1.05 -10.41 3.87
CA ILE A 151 -2.25 -10.53 3.00
C ILE A 151 -2.51 -11.97 2.51
N PRO A 152 -1.50 -12.78 2.16
CA PRO A 152 -1.74 -14.15 1.72
C PRO A 152 -2.16 -15.14 2.82
N TYR A 153 -2.14 -14.74 4.10
CA TYR A 153 -2.28 -15.63 5.26
C TYR A 153 -3.35 -15.14 6.23
N ASP A 154 -4.06 -16.09 6.83
CA ASP A 154 -4.99 -15.80 7.91
C ASP A 154 -4.22 -15.34 9.16
N ILE A 155 -4.59 -14.19 9.72
CA ILE A 155 -3.82 -13.52 10.78
C ILE A 155 -3.78 -14.33 12.09
N LEU A 156 -4.82 -15.13 12.37
CA LEU A 156 -4.93 -15.91 13.61
C LEU A 156 -4.22 -17.25 13.51
N THR A 157 -4.44 -17.96 12.40
CA THR A 157 -3.94 -19.33 12.19
C THR A 157 -2.57 -19.37 11.50
N ARG A 158 -2.19 -18.28 10.83
CA ARG A 158 -0.99 -18.17 9.96
C ARG A 158 -0.96 -19.18 8.81
N LEU A 159 -2.10 -19.79 8.51
CA LEU A 159 -2.25 -20.66 7.35
C LEU A 159 -2.51 -19.81 6.11
N PRO A 160 -1.95 -20.19 4.95
CA PRO A 160 -2.25 -19.48 3.70
C PRO A 160 -3.73 -19.59 3.40
N HIS A 161 -4.32 -18.49 2.92
CA HIS A 161 -5.70 -18.53 2.43
C HIS A 161 -5.80 -19.51 1.25
N PRO A 162 -6.91 -20.26 1.13
CA PRO A 162 -7.09 -21.20 0.03
C PRO A 162 -7.17 -20.50 -1.33
N SER A 163 -7.64 -19.24 -1.34
CA SER A 163 -7.74 -18.38 -2.52
C SER A 163 -7.46 -16.93 -2.13
N ILE A 164 -6.58 -16.28 -2.89
CA ILE A 164 -6.30 -14.85 -2.89
C ILE A 164 -6.65 -14.29 -4.25
N VAL A 165 -7.33 -13.16 -4.28
CA VAL A 165 -7.65 -12.42 -5.49
C VAL A 165 -6.49 -11.49 -5.85
N VAL A 166 -6.01 -11.59 -7.08
CA VAL A 166 -4.98 -10.72 -7.64
C VAL A 166 -5.59 -9.91 -8.77
N ALA A 167 -5.77 -8.62 -8.52
CA ALA A 167 -6.26 -7.67 -9.51
C ALA A 167 -5.15 -7.27 -10.50
N LEU A 168 -5.54 -7.00 -11.73
CA LEU A 168 -4.75 -6.42 -12.79
C LEU A 168 -5.29 -5.01 -13.04
N VAL A 169 -4.69 -4.03 -12.37
CA VAL A 169 -5.12 -2.63 -12.34
C VAL A 169 -4.53 -1.90 -13.55
N PRO A 170 -5.31 -1.13 -14.34
CA PRO A 170 -4.85 -0.56 -15.61
C PRO A 170 -3.95 0.68 -15.45
N THR A 171 -2.80 0.48 -14.80
CA THR A 171 -1.70 1.43 -14.66
C THR A 171 -0.37 0.68 -14.72
N THR A 172 0.72 1.42 -14.92
CA THR A 172 2.10 0.91 -14.80
C THR A 172 2.79 1.38 -13.52
N PHE A 173 2.13 2.24 -12.75
CA PHE A 173 2.69 2.87 -11.57
C PHE A 173 1.96 2.39 -10.32
N SER A 174 2.66 1.65 -9.46
CA SER A 174 2.07 1.07 -8.24
C SER A 174 1.39 2.12 -7.36
N TRP A 175 1.98 3.31 -7.27
CA TRP A 175 1.47 4.40 -6.43
C TRP A 175 0.18 5.03 -6.97
N GLN A 176 -0.29 4.68 -8.18
CA GLN A 176 -1.59 5.13 -8.68
C GLN A 176 -2.75 4.19 -8.31
N VAL A 177 -2.43 2.97 -7.86
CA VAL A 177 -3.44 1.95 -7.52
C VAL A 177 -4.52 2.44 -6.55
N PRO A 178 -4.24 3.24 -5.50
CA PRO A 178 -5.27 3.72 -4.59
C PRO A 178 -6.44 4.46 -5.27
N ALA A 179 -6.21 5.15 -6.39
CA ALA A 179 -7.27 5.82 -7.14
C ALA A 179 -8.27 4.84 -7.78
N PHE A 180 -7.81 3.66 -8.19
CA PHE A 180 -8.67 2.65 -8.82
C PHE A 180 -9.54 1.89 -7.82
N LEU A 181 -9.12 1.90 -6.55
CA LEU A 181 -9.80 1.29 -5.41
C LEU A 181 -10.67 2.30 -4.64
N ASN A 182 -10.52 3.60 -4.90
CA ASN A 182 -11.01 4.67 -4.02
C ASN A 182 -10.66 4.41 -2.55
N PHE A 183 -9.41 3.95 -2.30
CA PHE A 183 -8.95 3.54 -0.98
C PHE A 183 -8.63 4.75 -0.11
N GLY A 184 -9.09 4.72 1.13
CA GLY A 184 -8.91 5.71 2.18
C GLY A 184 -10.08 6.66 2.39
N ASN A 185 -9.85 7.72 3.16
CA ASN A 185 -10.84 8.74 3.55
C ASN A 185 -11.91 8.25 4.56
N TRP A 186 -11.50 7.39 5.49
CA TRP A 186 -12.27 6.99 6.67
C TRP A 186 -11.36 7.01 7.89
N ASN A 187 -11.94 7.26 9.08
CA ASN A 187 -11.18 7.37 10.34
C ASN A 187 -9.93 8.25 10.13
N ASP A 188 -8.75 7.72 10.42
CA ASP A 188 -7.45 8.34 10.17
C ASP A 188 -6.71 7.78 8.92
N CYS A 189 -7.38 6.93 8.14
CA CYS A 189 -6.87 6.43 6.86
C CYS A 189 -6.86 7.56 5.82
N PRO A 190 -5.69 8.00 5.31
CA PRO A 190 -5.60 9.14 4.41
C PRO A 190 -6.42 8.99 3.14
N ALA A 191 -6.86 10.08 2.50
CA ALA A 191 -7.55 9.98 1.22
C ALA A 191 -6.65 9.39 0.10
N SER A 192 -7.24 8.81 -0.96
CA SER A 192 -6.49 8.20 -2.07
C SER A 192 -5.43 9.10 -2.69
N ALA A 193 -5.71 10.41 -2.82
CA ALA A 193 -4.73 11.38 -3.33
C ALA A 193 -3.49 11.50 -2.41
N ILE A 194 -3.67 11.42 -1.09
CA ILE A 194 -2.57 11.43 -0.13
C ILE A 194 -1.75 10.13 -0.23
N HIS A 195 -2.42 8.98 -0.35
CA HIS A 195 -1.74 7.69 -0.61
C HIS A 195 -0.85 7.79 -1.85
N ILE A 196 -1.39 8.29 -2.97
CA ILE A 196 -0.63 8.47 -4.22
C ILE A 196 0.58 9.37 -4.02
N CYS A 197 0.42 10.49 -3.31
CA CYS A 197 1.50 11.43 -3.01
C CYS A 197 2.66 10.75 -2.24
N LEU A 198 2.34 10.09 -1.13
CA LEU A 198 3.34 9.47 -0.24
C LEU A 198 3.96 8.23 -0.86
N MET A 199 3.16 7.37 -1.49
CA MET A 199 3.66 6.18 -2.19
C MET A 199 4.58 6.56 -3.36
N LYS A 200 4.28 7.64 -4.09
CA LYS A 200 5.17 8.17 -5.14
C LYS A 200 6.48 8.70 -4.54
N TYR A 201 6.39 9.45 -3.44
CA TYR A 201 7.58 9.95 -2.72
C TYR A 201 8.47 8.79 -2.24
N TRP A 202 7.90 7.75 -1.65
CA TRP A 202 8.64 6.57 -1.23
C TRP A 202 9.13 5.71 -2.39
N HIS A 203 8.41 5.64 -3.50
CA HIS A 203 8.90 5.02 -4.72
C HIS A 203 10.19 5.70 -5.19
N GLN A 204 10.22 7.02 -5.24
CA GLN A 204 11.40 7.77 -5.66
C GLN A 204 12.59 7.61 -4.69
N LYS A 205 12.33 7.56 -3.37
CA LYS A 205 13.36 7.52 -2.34
C LYS A 205 13.90 6.12 -2.06
N TYR A 206 13.02 5.12 -2.05
CA TYR A 206 13.32 3.76 -1.60
C TYR A 206 13.03 2.69 -2.66
N GLY A 207 12.49 3.06 -3.83
CA GLY A 207 11.98 2.09 -4.80
C GLY A 207 10.84 1.26 -4.20
N ALA A 208 9.99 1.88 -3.37
CA ALA A 208 8.83 1.24 -2.79
C ALA A 208 7.76 1.00 -3.86
N GLU A 209 7.14 -0.17 -3.84
CA GLU A 209 6.03 -0.54 -4.72
C GLU A 209 4.93 -1.24 -3.93
N VAL A 210 3.67 -0.91 -4.24
CA VAL A 210 2.50 -1.53 -3.58
C VAL A 210 2.40 -2.98 -4.03
N VAL A 211 2.24 -3.91 -3.09
CA VAL A 211 2.05 -5.34 -3.34
C VAL A 211 0.59 -5.72 -3.17
N GLY A 212 -0.06 -5.23 -2.11
CA GLY A 212 -1.45 -5.50 -1.83
C GLY A 212 -2.12 -4.39 -1.05
N ILE A 213 -3.45 -4.30 -1.24
CA ILE A 213 -4.35 -3.44 -0.49
C ILE A 213 -5.61 -4.27 -0.20
N THR A 214 -5.95 -4.45 1.06
CA THR A 214 -7.22 -5.07 1.49
C THR A 214 -8.16 -3.97 2.00
N ASN A 215 -9.08 -4.28 2.91
CA ASN A 215 -9.99 -3.29 3.49
C ASN A 215 -9.25 -2.22 4.29
N ASP A 216 -8.24 -2.64 5.05
CA ASP A 216 -7.56 -1.84 6.06
C ASP A 216 -6.04 -2.04 6.07
N VAL A 217 -5.51 -2.97 5.26
CA VAL A 217 -4.06 -3.23 5.16
C VAL A 217 -3.51 -2.73 3.84
N VAL A 218 -2.32 -2.13 3.89
CA VAL A 218 -1.47 -1.87 2.73
C VAL A 218 -0.10 -2.52 2.94
N GLU A 219 0.34 -3.33 1.98
CA GLU A 219 1.68 -3.91 1.99
C GLU A 219 2.50 -3.45 0.79
N MET A 220 3.79 -3.18 1.02
CA MET A 220 4.72 -2.70 -0.01
C MET A 220 6.01 -3.51 -0.02
N CYS A 221 6.60 -3.66 -1.20
CA CYS A 221 7.98 -4.13 -1.37
C CYS A 221 8.93 -2.93 -1.56
N VAL A 222 10.20 -3.07 -1.16
CA VAL A 222 11.16 -1.97 -1.12
C VAL A 222 12.50 -2.40 -1.68
N LYS A 223 12.97 -1.68 -2.70
CA LYS A 223 14.24 -2.01 -3.38
C LYS A 223 15.47 -1.51 -2.65
N HIS A 224 15.37 -0.34 -2.00
CA HIS A 224 16.48 0.38 -1.37
C HIS A 224 16.16 0.73 0.08
N PRO A 225 16.06 -0.25 0.99
CA PRO A 225 15.72 0.01 2.37
C PRO A 225 16.79 0.84 3.09
N PRO A 226 16.43 1.54 4.19
CA PRO A 226 17.39 2.25 5.02
C PRO A 226 18.55 1.36 5.46
N LYS A 227 19.78 1.90 5.44
CA LYS A 227 21.00 1.14 5.74
C LYS A 227 21.73 1.59 7.00
N ASN A 228 21.18 2.58 7.70
CA ASN A 228 21.69 3.10 8.96
C ASN A 228 20.52 3.54 9.84
N HIS A 229 20.83 3.68 11.11
CA HIS A 229 19.89 4.00 12.17
C HIS A 229 19.17 5.34 11.96
N GLU A 230 19.89 6.41 11.59
CA GLU A 230 19.30 7.72 11.38
C GLU A 230 18.27 7.72 10.23
N ALA A 231 18.59 7.06 9.12
CA ALA A 231 17.69 6.93 7.98
C ALA A 231 16.46 6.08 8.31
N ALA A 232 16.64 4.99 9.07
CA ALA A 232 15.54 4.13 9.49
C ALA A 232 14.62 4.84 10.48
N PHE A 233 15.17 5.61 11.42
CA PHE A 233 14.39 6.41 12.36
C PHE A 233 13.60 7.52 11.65
N HIS A 234 14.23 8.23 10.70
CA HIS A 234 13.52 9.21 9.89
C HIS A 234 12.36 8.58 9.10
N LEU A 235 12.55 7.39 8.52
CA LEU A 235 11.48 6.67 7.84
C LEU A 235 10.37 6.24 8.82
N ALA A 236 10.72 5.76 10.02
CA ALA A 236 9.76 5.39 11.04
C ALA A 236 8.85 6.58 11.41
N GLN A 237 9.41 7.78 11.50
CA GLN A 237 8.63 9.00 11.73
C GLN A 237 7.69 9.31 10.55
N GLU A 238 8.16 9.21 9.30
CA GLU A 238 7.30 9.37 8.11
C GLU A 238 6.13 8.38 8.14
N GLN A 239 6.42 7.11 8.43
CA GLN A 239 5.41 6.03 8.45
C GLN A 239 4.42 6.20 9.61
N TYR A 240 4.88 6.63 10.79
CA TYR A 240 3.99 6.91 11.93
C TYR A 240 3.02 8.07 11.67
N ILE A 241 3.47 9.12 10.97
CA ILE A 241 2.60 10.23 10.56
C ILE A 241 1.56 9.74 9.54
N TYR A 242 1.95 8.86 8.64
CA TYR A 242 1.06 8.30 7.64
C TYR A 242 0.04 7.30 8.22
N CYS A 243 0.47 6.48 9.17
CA CYS A 243 -0.30 5.42 9.79
C CYS A 243 0.22 5.28 11.22
N TYR A 244 -0.49 5.81 12.21
CA TYR A 244 0.01 5.80 13.59
C TYR A 244 -0.24 4.45 14.29
N ASP A 245 -1.29 3.73 13.88
CA ASP A 245 -1.70 2.45 14.48
C ASP A 245 -0.61 1.38 14.44
N ILE A 246 0.25 1.37 13.40
CA ILE A 246 1.38 0.43 13.35
C ILE A 246 2.37 0.61 14.51
N VAL A 247 2.36 1.77 15.19
CA VAL A 247 3.10 2.00 16.43
C VAL A 247 2.17 1.88 17.62
N ASP A 248 1.11 2.67 17.70
CA ASP A 248 0.29 2.79 18.92
C ASP A 248 -0.41 1.47 19.29
N GLN A 249 -0.84 0.72 18.28
CA GLN A 249 -1.48 -0.59 18.44
C GLN A 249 -0.57 -1.75 18.00
N GLY A 250 0.49 -1.47 17.25
CA GLY A 250 1.45 -2.45 16.76
C GLY A 250 2.73 -2.52 17.59
N VAL A 251 3.80 -1.92 17.08
CA VAL A 251 5.18 -2.12 17.59
C VAL A 251 5.51 -1.26 18.81
N GLN A 252 4.54 -0.48 19.30
CA GLN A 252 4.53 0.31 20.54
C GLN A 252 5.46 1.52 20.60
N THR A 253 6.57 1.56 19.84
CA THR A 253 7.49 2.71 19.86
C THR A 253 8.10 2.99 18.49
N LEU A 254 8.45 4.25 18.22
CA LEU A 254 9.20 4.65 17.03
C LEU A 254 10.55 3.95 16.90
N ASN A 255 11.25 3.69 18.01
CA ASN A 255 12.55 2.98 17.98
C ASN A 255 12.37 1.54 17.50
N LYS A 256 11.31 0.84 17.95
CA LYS A 256 10.99 -0.51 17.49
C LYS A 256 10.61 -0.51 16.02
N LEU A 257 9.82 0.47 15.55
CA LEU A 257 9.53 0.61 14.13
C LEU A 257 10.80 0.85 13.30
N ALA A 258 11.67 1.75 13.75
CA ALA A 258 12.95 2.03 13.10
C ALA A 258 13.84 0.77 13.03
N ASN A 259 13.86 -0.04 14.09
CA ASN A 259 14.56 -1.34 14.11
C ASN A 259 14.01 -2.31 13.07
N LEU A 260 12.70 -2.39 12.93
CA LEU A 260 12.06 -3.24 11.93
C LEU A 260 12.30 -2.76 10.51
N LEU A 261 12.44 -1.46 10.27
CA LEU A 261 12.66 -0.88 8.95
C LEU A 261 14.11 -0.96 8.47
N LEU A 262 15.07 -1.15 9.37
CA LEU A 262 16.48 -1.22 9.03
C LEU A 262 16.76 -2.46 8.16
N TYR A 263 17.27 -2.24 6.94
CA TYR A 263 17.50 -3.25 5.90
C TYR A 263 16.26 -3.98 5.36
N ARG A 264 15.06 -3.60 5.81
CA ARG A 264 13.82 -4.36 5.57
C ARG A 264 13.16 -4.05 4.24
N LYS A 265 12.83 -5.10 3.48
CA LYS A 265 12.26 -4.97 2.12
C LYS A 265 10.73 -5.04 2.05
N VAL A 266 10.06 -5.25 3.17
CA VAL A 266 8.60 -5.31 3.25
C VAL A 266 8.13 -4.28 4.24
N TRP A 267 7.14 -3.47 3.85
CA TRP A 267 6.43 -2.55 4.73
C TRP A 267 4.98 -2.98 4.85
N TYR A 268 4.44 -2.76 6.05
CA TYR A 268 3.08 -3.08 6.45
C TYR A 268 2.45 -1.84 7.06
N PHE A 269 1.21 -1.56 6.67
CA PHE A 269 0.36 -0.52 7.24
C PHE A 269 -1.00 -1.11 7.51
N TRP A 270 -1.61 -0.71 8.63
CA TRP A 270 -2.95 -1.12 9.03
C TRP A 270 -3.63 0.03 9.76
N TRP A 271 -4.91 0.25 9.48
CA TRP A 271 -5.74 1.26 10.11
C TRP A 271 -6.96 0.60 10.78
N ASP A 272 -7.33 1.04 11.98
CA ASP A 272 -8.57 0.62 12.66
C ASP A 272 -9.82 1.33 12.12
#